data_AF-A0A1S3IZU0-F1
#
_entry.id   AF-A0A1S3IZU0-F1
#
_cell.length_a   1.000
_cell.length_b   1.000
_cell.length_c   1.000
_cell.angle_alpha   90.00
_cell.angle_beta   90.00
_cell.angle_gamma   90.00
#
_symmetry.space_group_name_H-M   'P 1'
#
loop_
_entity.id
_entity.type
_entity.pdbx_description
1 polymer ?
#
loop_
_entity_poly.entity_id
_entity_poly.type
_entity_poly.pdbx_seq_one_letter_code
_entity_poly.pdbx_strand_id
1 'polypeptide(L)'
;MVSLATSKGSIAGDLTFNEADGNFVDCSLSSAGVPVPSHVHGLYNLCTTAKFVLVVEKDATFQKLLDDGICRSLAPCIMMTGKGFPDLNTRLMVRKLWDTFHLPTFVFVDGDPHGMEIMCVYKFGSKALSFEAHNLTVPSVMWIGILPSDIHRLQIPQNMLIPLKKSDFDKARDLSKRPYFQAQQAWKRELELLVAIGVKAEIQCLTSLSPTFLSEVYLPNKIRFGGWI
;
A
#
# COMPACT_ATOMS: atom_id res chain seq x y z
N MET A 1 3.32 3.25 -31.00
CA MET A 1 3.12 4.42 -30.12
C MET A 1 2.47 3.92 -28.85
N VAL A 2 3.26 3.70 -27.79
CA VAL A 2 2.71 3.35 -26.48
C VAL A 2 2.18 4.67 -25.89
N SER A 3 0.88 4.73 -25.65
CA SER A 3 0.25 5.84 -24.94
C SER A 3 0.96 6.03 -23.60
N LEU A 4 1.63 7.17 -23.41
CA LEU A 4 2.17 7.58 -22.11
C LEU A 4 0.98 7.92 -21.22
N ALA A 5 0.44 6.91 -20.55
CA ALA A 5 -0.49 7.14 -19.46
C ALA A 5 0.24 7.93 -18.37
N THR A 6 -0.26 9.11 -18.04
CA THR A 6 0.27 9.93 -16.95
C THR A 6 0.23 9.13 -15.67
N SER A 7 1.40 8.98 -15.05
CA SER A 7 1.53 8.35 -13.74
C SER A 7 0.78 9.19 -12.71
N LYS A 8 -0.09 8.57 -11.92
CA LYS A 8 -0.85 9.24 -10.85
C LYS A 8 -0.23 9.05 -9.47
N GLY A 9 0.71 8.12 -9.31
CA GLY A 9 1.31 7.80 -8.03
C GLY A 9 2.28 8.87 -7.52
N SER A 10 2.59 8.82 -6.23
CA SER A 10 3.57 9.71 -5.57
C SER A 10 4.53 8.91 -4.68
N ILE A 11 5.71 9.47 -4.44
CA ILE A 11 6.82 8.92 -3.65
C ILE A 11 7.27 9.98 -2.63
N ALA A 12 7.62 9.57 -1.42
CA ALA A 12 8.21 10.44 -0.41
C ALA A 12 9.19 9.66 0.48
N GLY A 13 10.07 10.38 1.17
CA GLY A 13 10.99 9.80 2.15
C GLY A 13 12.38 9.51 1.58
N ASP A 14 13.07 8.55 2.20
CA ASP A 14 14.50 8.30 1.96
C ASP A 14 14.75 7.60 0.61
N LEU A 15 14.78 8.38 -0.47
CA LEU A 15 15.12 7.91 -1.80
C LEU A 15 15.61 9.07 -2.67
N THR A 16 16.73 8.86 -3.36
CA THR A 16 17.19 9.73 -4.44
C THR A 16 17.41 8.94 -5.72
N PHE A 17 17.28 9.59 -6.87
CA PHE A 17 17.58 8.98 -8.17
C PHE A 17 17.82 10.04 -9.26
N ASN A 18 18.38 9.62 -10.39
CA ASN A 18 18.43 10.40 -11.61
C ASN A 18 17.39 9.90 -12.62
N GLU A 19 16.69 10.83 -13.25
CA GLU A 19 15.84 10.57 -14.41
C GLU A 19 16.66 10.50 -15.70
N ALA A 20 16.07 9.91 -16.76
CA ALA A 20 16.77 9.65 -18.02
C ALA A 20 17.33 10.91 -18.71
N ASP A 21 16.76 12.08 -18.43
CA ASP A 21 17.21 13.38 -18.93
C ASP A 21 18.33 14.02 -18.09
N GLY A 22 18.76 13.35 -17.01
CA GLY A 22 19.78 13.84 -16.09
C GLY A 22 19.24 14.55 -14.85
N ASN A 23 17.93 14.78 -14.76
CA ASN A 23 17.33 15.44 -13.61
C ASN A 23 17.57 14.63 -12.33
N PHE A 24 18.08 15.30 -11.28
CA PHE A 24 18.28 14.68 -9.97
C PHE A 24 17.06 14.92 -9.08
N VAL A 25 16.54 13.84 -8.50
CA VAL A 25 15.35 13.87 -7.65
C VAL A 25 15.72 13.37 -6.25
N ASP A 26 15.36 14.16 -5.24
CA ASP A 26 15.40 13.77 -3.82
C ASP A 26 13.96 13.76 -3.28
N CYS A 27 13.45 12.55 -3.00
CA CYS A 27 12.08 12.35 -2.52
C CYS A 27 11.87 12.78 -1.06
N SER A 28 12.93 13.10 -0.32
CA SER A 28 12.83 13.55 1.08
C SER A 28 12.50 15.05 1.21
N LEU A 29 12.74 15.82 0.14
CA LEU A 29 12.59 17.28 0.14
C LEU A 29 11.17 17.76 -0.16
N SER A 30 10.31 16.91 -0.74
CA SER A 30 8.94 17.29 -1.09
C SER A 30 7.96 17.04 0.06
N SER A 31 7.26 18.10 0.49
CA SER A 31 6.20 18.00 1.49
C SER A 31 4.93 17.32 0.99
N ALA A 32 4.68 17.33 -0.32
CA ALA A 32 3.49 16.71 -0.95
C ALA A 32 3.79 15.36 -1.63
N GLY A 33 5.05 14.90 -1.54
CA GLY A 33 5.59 13.81 -2.33
C GLY A 33 5.98 14.25 -3.75
N VAL A 34 6.80 13.43 -4.40
CA VAL A 34 7.24 13.56 -5.78
C VAL A 34 6.42 12.61 -6.66
N PRO A 35 5.88 13.04 -7.81
CA PRO A 35 5.18 12.13 -8.72
C PRO A 35 6.06 10.95 -9.14
N VAL A 36 5.50 9.75 -9.23
CA VAL A 36 6.20 8.59 -9.78
C VAL A 36 6.54 8.88 -11.25
N PRO A 37 7.83 8.79 -11.67
CA PRO A 37 8.23 9.08 -13.05
C PRO A 37 7.48 8.24 -14.08
N SER A 38 7.20 8.83 -15.24
CA SER A 38 6.51 8.15 -16.35
C SER A 38 7.37 7.08 -17.03
N HIS A 39 8.69 7.15 -16.88
CA HIS A 39 9.66 6.23 -17.45
C HIS A 39 10.57 5.60 -16.37
N VAL A 40 9.96 4.77 -15.52
CA VAL A 40 10.64 4.11 -14.37
C VAL A 40 11.86 3.27 -14.76
N HIS A 41 11.85 2.66 -15.95
CA HIS A 41 12.98 1.84 -16.43
C HIS A 41 14.25 2.65 -16.68
N GLY A 42 14.13 3.92 -17.09
CA GLY A 42 15.26 4.78 -17.36
C GLY A 42 15.84 5.47 -16.12
N LEU A 43 15.30 5.20 -14.93
CA LEU A 43 15.88 5.72 -13.68
C LEU A 43 17.20 5.01 -13.38
N TYR A 44 18.21 5.80 -13.03
CA TYR A 44 19.54 5.33 -12.66
C TYR A 44 20.06 6.03 -11.40
N ASN A 45 21.17 5.52 -10.83
CA ASN A 45 21.74 6.00 -9.57
C ASN A 45 20.72 6.10 -8.42
N LEU A 46 19.87 5.08 -8.28
CA LEU A 46 18.97 5.00 -7.13
C LEU A 46 19.82 4.83 -5.87
N CYS A 47 19.60 5.67 -4.86
CA CYS A 47 20.26 5.60 -3.56
C CYS A 47 19.22 5.71 -2.44
N THR A 48 19.36 4.90 -1.40
CA THR A 48 18.47 4.90 -0.23
C THR A 48 19.13 4.18 0.94
N THR A 49 18.79 4.56 2.17
CA THR A 49 19.08 3.79 3.39
C THR A 49 17.82 3.23 4.04
N ALA A 50 16.68 3.31 3.34
CA ALA A 50 15.38 2.90 3.83
C ALA A 50 15.37 1.43 4.24
N LYS A 51 14.62 1.12 5.30
CA LYS A 51 14.46 -0.25 5.79
C LYS A 51 13.25 -0.96 5.19
N PHE A 52 12.32 -0.20 4.61
CA PHE A 52 11.10 -0.72 4.00
C PHE A 52 10.44 0.34 3.12
N VAL A 53 9.49 -0.12 2.30
CA VAL A 53 8.53 0.71 1.57
C VAL A 53 7.16 0.59 2.23
N LEU A 54 6.50 1.72 2.50
CA LEU A 54 5.10 1.78 2.92
C LEU A 54 4.25 2.31 1.76
N VAL A 55 3.45 1.44 1.16
CA VAL A 55 2.47 1.82 0.15
C VAL A 55 1.14 2.14 0.84
N VAL A 56 0.63 3.34 0.64
CA VAL A 56 -0.64 3.82 1.17
C VAL A 56 -1.66 3.91 0.04
N GLU A 57 -2.83 3.31 0.21
CA GLU A 57 -3.86 3.27 -0.82
C GLU A 57 -4.32 4.68 -1.23
N LYS A 58 -4.86 5.47 -0.29
CA LYS A 58 -5.52 6.74 -0.57
C LYS A 58 -4.54 7.91 -0.53
N ASP A 59 -4.67 8.84 -1.48
CA ASP A 59 -3.87 10.08 -1.50
C ASP A 59 -4.12 10.93 -0.25
N ALA A 60 -5.37 11.07 0.18
CA ALA A 60 -5.71 11.82 1.39
C ALA A 60 -5.00 11.27 2.65
N THR A 61 -4.90 9.94 2.78
CA THR A 61 -4.15 9.30 3.88
C THR A 61 -2.66 9.53 3.72
N PHE A 62 -2.13 9.41 2.50
CA PHE A 62 -0.73 9.66 2.19
C PHE A 62 -0.31 11.09 2.57
N GLN A 63 -1.08 12.10 2.15
CA GLN A 63 -0.83 13.51 2.49
C GLN A 63 -0.92 13.74 4.00
N LYS A 64 -1.97 13.22 4.67
CA LYS A 64 -2.12 13.33 6.12
C LYS A 64 -0.92 12.74 6.88
N LEU A 65 -0.39 11.60 6.42
CA LEU A 65 0.79 10.98 7.01
C LEU A 65 2.07 11.80 6.79
N LEU A 66 2.20 12.48 5.65
CA LEU A 66 3.30 13.42 5.41
C LEU A 66 3.22 14.63 6.33
N ASP A 67 2.03 15.20 6.49
CA ASP A 67 1.78 16.33 7.40
C ASP A 67 2.13 15.96 8.85
N ASP A 68 1.82 14.72 9.26
CA ASP A 68 2.17 14.17 10.58
C ASP A 68 3.66 13.80 10.70
N GLY A 69 4.45 13.95 9.64
CA GLY A 69 5.88 13.68 9.65
C GLY A 69 6.24 12.19 9.74
N ILE A 70 5.39 11.30 9.20
CA ILE A 70 5.57 9.85 9.32
C ILE A 70 6.94 9.38 8.83
N CYS A 71 7.47 9.99 7.77
CA CYS A 71 8.77 9.61 7.19
C CYS A 71 9.94 9.89 8.14
N ARG A 72 9.78 10.84 9.08
CA ARG A 72 10.74 11.07 10.17
C ARG A 72 10.50 10.11 11.33
N SER A 73 9.24 9.90 11.72
CA SER A 73 8.87 9.01 12.82
C SER A 73 9.27 7.55 12.58
N LEU A 74 9.12 7.09 11.34
CA LEU A 74 9.44 5.72 10.91
C LEU A 74 10.79 5.62 10.17
N ALA A 75 11.63 6.65 10.25
CA ALA A 75 12.86 6.72 9.48
C ALA A 75 13.82 5.55 9.76
N PRO A 76 14.62 5.13 8.77
CA PRO A 76 14.52 5.51 7.36
C PRO A 76 13.49 4.66 6.61
N CYS A 77 12.58 5.29 5.88
CA CYS A 77 11.55 4.61 5.08
C CYS A 77 11.23 5.37 3.80
N ILE A 78 10.71 4.65 2.81
CA ILE A 78 10.09 5.22 1.60
C ILE A 78 8.57 5.06 1.75
N MET A 79 7.81 6.11 1.49
CA MET A 79 6.36 6.04 1.40
C MET A 79 5.93 6.25 -0.05
N MET A 80 4.94 5.49 -0.50
CA MET A 80 4.39 5.60 -1.85
C MET A 80 2.86 5.55 -1.82
N THR A 81 2.20 6.12 -2.82
CA THR A 81 0.77 5.92 -3.04
C THR A 81 0.45 5.71 -4.51
N GLY A 82 -0.50 4.81 -4.79
CA GLY A 82 -1.09 4.63 -6.13
C GLY A 82 -2.40 5.40 -6.32
N LYS A 83 -2.85 6.16 -5.30
CA LYS A 83 -4.14 6.87 -5.27
C LYS A 83 -5.30 5.93 -5.64
N GLY A 84 -5.49 4.89 -4.82
CA GLY A 84 -6.37 3.75 -5.05
C GLY A 84 -5.64 2.61 -5.77
N PHE A 85 -6.32 1.99 -6.74
CA PHE A 85 -5.73 0.95 -7.58
C PHE A 85 -4.48 1.47 -8.31
N PRO A 86 -3.33 0.79 -8.19
CA PRO A 86 -2.08 1.31 -8.70
C PRO A 86 -2.00 1.22 -10.22
N ASP A 87 -1.43 2.26 -10.83
CA ASP A 87 -1.11 2.27 -12.25
C ASP A 87 0.17 1.45 -12.54
N LEU A 88 0.51 1.32 -13.83
CA LEU A 88 1.67 0.54 -14.26
C LEU A 88 2.98 1.09 -13.68
N ASN A 89 3.19 2.40 -13.74
CA ASN A 89 4.45 3.03 -13.33
C ASN A 89 4.64 2.95 -11.81
N THR A 90 3.58 3.10 -11.02
CA THR A 90 3.63 2.90 -9.57
C THR A 90 4.06 1.48 -9.24
N ARG A 91 3.50 0.47 -9.94
CA ARG A 91 3.88 -0.93 -9.75
C ARG A 91 5.32 -1.20 -10.17
N LEU A 92 5.75 -0.66 -11.31
CA LEU A 92 7.14 -0.74 -11.78
C LEU A 92 8.10 -0.12 -10.77
N MET A 93 7.73 0.99 -10.14
CA MET A 93 8.60 1.67 -9.18
C MET A 93 8.74 0.85 -7.88
N VAL A 94 7.62 0.34 -7.34
CA VAL A 94 7.67 -0.56 -6.17
C VAL A 94 8.48 -1.82 -6.50
N ARG A 95 8.33 -2.39 -7.70
CA ARG A 95 9.13 -3.51 -8.17
C ARG A 95 10.62 -3.16 -8.27
N LYS A 96 10.96 -2.01 -8.85
CA LYS A 96 12.35 -1.56 -9.01
C LYS A 96 13.05 -1.38 -7.67
N LEU A 97 12.36 -0.83 -6.68
CA LEU A 97 12.87 -0.72 -5.30
C LEU A 97 13.14 -2.11 -4.69
N TRP A 98 12.25 -3.07 -4.92
CA TRP A 98 12.45 -4.45 -4.46
C TRP A 98 13.57 -5.18 -5.19
N ASP A 99 13.68 -5.06 -6.51
CA ASP A 99 14.75 -5.69 -7.29
C ASP A 99 16.13 -5.11 -6.95
N THR A 100 16.20 -3.79 -6.67
CA THR A 100 17.47 -3.09 -6.44
C THR A 100 17.95 -3.21 -5.00
N PHE A 101 17.03 -3.12 -4.03
CA PHE A 101 17.37 -2.99 -2.61
C PHE A 101 16.76 -4.08 -1.71
N HIS A 102 15.91 -4.95 -2.28
CA HIS A 102 15.20 -6.00 -1.54
C HIS A 102 14.40 -5.49 -0.34
N LEU A 103 13.88 -4.27 -0.44
CA LEU A 103 13.10 -3.67 0.63
C LEU A 103 11.82 -4.49 0.89
N PRO A 104 11.52 -4.82 2.16
CA PRO A 104 10.20 -5.26 2.55
C PRO A 104 9.16 -4.21 2.20
N THR A 105 8.01 -4.63 1.68
CA THR A 105 6.96 -3.70 1.23
C THR A 105 5.71 -3.91 2.07
N PHE A 106 5.39 -2.95 2.93
CA PHE A 106 4.13 -2.90 3.65
C PHE A 106 3.10 -2.17 2.79
N VAL A 107 1.89 -2.71 2.71
CA VAL A 107 0.80 -2.07 1.98
C VAL A 107 -0.36 -1.85 2.96
N PHE A 108 -0.78 -0.59 3.05
CA PHE A 108 -1.82 -0.08 3.95
C PHE A 108 -3.02 0.38 3.13
N VAL A 109 -4.12 -0.34 3.29
CA VAL A 109 -5.36 -0.26 2.50
C VAL A 109 -6.57 -0.19 3.42
N ASP A 110 -7.73 0.12 2.87
CA ASP A 110 -8.99 -0.03 3.60
C ASP A 110 -9.24 -1.50 3.99
N GLY A 111 -9.93 -1.71 5.11
CA GLY A 111 -10.36 -3.01 5.60
C GLY A 111 -11.59 -3.51 4.86
N ASP A 112 -11.48 -3.70 3.54
CA ASP A 112 -12.54 -4.14 2.67
C ASP A 112 -12.03 -5.05 1.51
N PRO A 113 -12.92 -5.69 0.73
CA PRO A 113 -12.49 -6.57 -0.35
C PRO A 113 -11.74 -5.85 -1.49
N HIS A 114 -11.95 -4.55 -1.70
CA HIS A 114 -11.24 -3.78 -2.72
C HIS A 114 -9.80 -3.47 -2.29
N GLY A 115 -9.58 -3.10 -1.02
CA GLY A 115 -8.26 -2.95 -0.43
C GLY A 115 -7.45 -4.25 -0.53
N MET A 116 -8.08 -5.39 -0.24
CA MET A 116 -7.46 -6.71 -0.42
C MET A 116 -7.13 -7.02 -1.89
N GLU A 117 -7.92 -6.54 -2.85
CA GLU A 117 -7.59 -6.69 -4.27
C GLU A 117 -6.38 -5.83 -4.68
N ILE A 118 -6.24 -4.62 -4.13
CA ILE A 118 -5.06 -3.77 -4.35
C ILE A 118 -3.78 -4.45 -3.85
N MET A 119 -3.82 -5.05 -2.65
CA MET A 119 -2.74 -5.89 -2.12
C MET A 119 -2.33 -6.98 -3.11
N CYS A 120 -3.34 -7.68 -3.68
CA CYS A 120 -3.10 -8.76 -4.63
C CYS A 120 -2.46 -8.25 -5.93
N VAL A 121 -2.80 -7.05 -6.40
CA VAL A 121 -2.21 -6.46 -7.60
C VAL A 121 -0.71 -6.22 -7.43
N TYR A 122 -0.27 -5.77 -6.24
CA TYR A 122 1.15 -5.60 -5.94
C TYR A 122 1.87 -6.95 -5.78
N LYS A 123 1.27 -7.92 -5.06
CA LYS A 123 1.96 -9.18 -4.74
C LYS A 123 1.92 -10.23 -5.86
N PHE A 124 0.78 -10.34 -6.54
CA PHE A 124 0.48 -11.42 -7.51
C PHE A 124 0.14 -10.92 -8.91
N GLY A 125 -0.04 -9.61 -9.07
CA GLY A 125 -0.37 -8.99 -10.35
C GLY A 125 -1.87 -8.91 -10.58
N SER A 126 -2.24 -8.15 -11.62
CA SER A 126 -3.64 -8.04 -12.04
C SER A 126 -3.99 -9.17 -13.02
N LYS A 127 -5.26 -9.58 -13.04
CA LYS A 127 -5.75 -10.53 -14.06
C LYS A 127 -5.54 -10.01 -15.49
N ALA A 128 -5.66 -8.70 -15.68
CA ALA A 128 -5.53 -8.04 -16.97
C ALA A 128 -4.08 -8.02 -17.51
N LEU A 129 -3.08 -8.03 -16.63
CA LEU A 129 -1.65 -7.97 -16.98
C LEU A 129 -0.91 -9.22 -16.48
N SER A 130 -1.54 -10.40 -16.59
CA SER A 130 -0.96 -11.66 -16.13
C SER A 130 0.35 -12.01 -16.85
N PHE A 131 0.48 -11.66 -18.13
CA PHE A 131 1.71 -11.85 -18.90
C PHE A 131 2.89 -11.01 -18.39
N GLU A 132 2.62 -9.83 -17.84
CA GLU A 132 3.64 -8.92 -17.29
C GLU A 132 3.88 -9.15 -15.79
N ALA A 133 3.22 -10.13 -15.17
CA ALA A 133 3.28 -10.35 -13.73
C ALA A 133 4.71 -10.52 -13.21
N HIS A 134 5.60 -11.17 -13.97
CA HIS A 134 7.00 -11.38 -13.59
C HIS A 134 7.76 -10.06 -13.38
N ASN A 135 7.37 -9.01 -14.10
CA ASN A 135 8.01 -7.69 -14.06
C ASN A 135 7.28 -6.68 -13.16
N LEU A 136 6.16 -7.06 -12.56
CA LEU A 136 5.28 -6.13 -11.83
C LEU A 136 4.87 -6.61 -10.44
N THR A 137 5.25 -7.83 -10.05
CA THR A 137 4.89 -8.42 -8.77
C THR A 137 6.01 -8.27 -7.76
N VAL A 138 5.64 -8.03 -6.50
CA VAL A 138 6.59 -7.92 -5.39
C VAL A 138 6.26 -8.97 -4.34
N PRO A 139 7.00 -10.10 -4.31
CA PRO A 139 6.73 -11.20 -3.39
C PRO A 139 6.80 -10.81 -1.91
N SER A 140 7.61 -9.79 -1.55
CA SER A 140 7.78 -9.28 -0.18
C SER A 140 6.62 -8.43 0.34
N VAL A 141 5.53 -8.27 -0.44
CA VAL A 141 4.36 -7.50 -0.01
C VAL A 141 3.70 -8.13 1.22
N MET A 142 3.51 -7.31 2.25
CA MET A 142 2.86 -7.64 3.51
C MET A 142 1.72 -6.67 3.77
N TRP A 143 0.58 -7.19 4.21
CA TRP A 143 -0.59 -6.41 4.57
C TRP A 143 -0.44 -5.88 5.99
N ILE A 144 -0.26 -4.57 6.13
CA ILE A 144 -0.12 -3.96 7.44
C ILE A 144 -1.45 -3.53 8.04
N GLY A 145 -2.47 -3.27 7.23
CA GLY A 145 -3.78 -2.89 7.73
C GLY A 145 -4.64 -2.19 6.69
N ILE A 146 -5.87 -1.79 7.04
CA ILE A 146 -6.58 -2.19 8.26
C ILE A 146 -6.95 -3.67 8.16
N LEU A 147 -6.51 -4.50 9.10
CA LEU A 147 -6.92 -5.90 9.12
C LEU A 147 -8.35 -5.99 9.68
N PRO A 148 -9.22 -6.85 9.15
CA PRO A 148 -10.51 -7.18 9.77
C PRO A 148 -10.39 -7.52 11.26
N SER A 149 -9.31 -8.19 11.68
CA SER A 149 -9.00 -8.46 13.10
C SER A 149 -8.65 -7.21 13.91
N ASP A 150 -8.14 -6.14 13.28
CA ASP A 150 -7.90 -4.86 13.95
C ASP A 150 -9.20 -4.18 14.37
N ILE A 151 -10.31 -4.37 13.63
CA ILE A 151 -11.60 -3.73 13.93
C ILE A 151 -12.06 -4.06 15.36
N HIS A 152 -12.02 -5.35 15.70
CA HIS A 152 -12.37 -5.81 17.05
C HIS A 152 -11.31 -5.44 18.08
N ARG A 153 -10.02 -5.64 17.76
CA ARG A 153 -8.90 -5.39 18.67
C ARG A 153 -8.80 -3.92 19.11
N LEU A 154 -9.10 -3.00 18.20
CA LEU A 154 -9.05 -1.56 18.46
C LEU A 154 -10.39 -1.00 18.97
N GLN A 155 -11.42 -1.84 19.10
CA GLN A 155 -12.76 -1.43 19.51
C GLN A 155 -13.28 -0.26 18.68
N ILE A 156 -13.14 -0.33 17.35
CA ILE A 156 -13.58 0.74 16.45
C ILE A 156 -15.08 1.01 16.65
N PRO A 157 -15.49 2.27 16.88
CA PRO A 157 -16.90 2.61 17.09
C PRO A 157 -17.78 2.14 15.92
N GLN A 158 -18.92 1.52 16.22
CA GLN A 158 -19.80 0.94 15.21
C GLN A 158 -20.32 1.96 14.19
N ASN A 159 -20.49 3.22 14.59
CA ASN A 159 -20.89 4.31 13.70
C ASN A 159 -19.81 4.71 12.68
N MET A 160 -18.57 4.25 12.85
CA MET A 160 -17.47 4.44 11.88
C MET A 160 -17.33 3.25 10.93
N LEU A 161 -18.07 2.16 11.16
CA LEU A 161 -18.04 0.95 10.35
C LEU A 161 -19.19 0.96 9.33
N ILE A 162 -18.94 0.39 8.17
CA ILE A 162 -19.89 0.38 7.06
C ILE A 162 -20.35 -1.05 6.82
N PRO A 163 -21.66 -1.35 6.85
CA PRO A 163 -22.15 -2.69 6.51
C PRO A 163 -21.71 -3.12 5.10
N LEU A 164 -21.29 -4.37 4.96
CA LEU A 164 -20.95 -4.94 3.66
C LEU A 164 -22.21 -5.00 2.78
N LYS A 165 -22.06 -4.56 1.53
CA LYS A 165 -23.09 -4.67 0.50
C LYS A 165 -22.96 -6.02 -0.22
N LYS A 166 -24.00 -6.42 -0.94
CA LYS A 166 -23.98 -7.62 -1.80
C LYS A 166 -22.75 -7.65 -2.72
N SER A 167 -22.39 -6.52 -3.32
CA SER A 167 -21.20 -6.38 -4.18
C SER A 167 -19.89 -6.66 -3.44
N ASP A 168 -19.79 -6.30 -2.17
CA ASP A 168 -18.61 -6.57 -1.34
C ASP A 168 -18.50 -8.08 -1.06
N PHE A 169 -19.62 -8.74 -0.72
CA PHE A 169 -19.65 -10.20 -0.54
C PHE A 169 -19.32 -10.96 -1.83
N ASP A 170 -19.84 -10.50 -2.97
CA ASP A 170 -19.55 -11.08 -4.27
C ASP A 170 -18.05 -10.95 -4.60
N LYS A 171 -17.44 -9.79 -4.34
CA LYS A 171 -15.99 -9.56 -4.50
C LYS A 171 -15.16 -10.45 -3.57
N ALA A 172 -15.55 -10.57 -2.29
CA ALA A 172 -14.87 -11.43 -1.33
C ALA A 172 -14.89 -12.90 -1.77
N ARG A 173 -16.03 -13.38 -2.26
CA ARG A 173 -16.17 -14.72 -2.84
C ARG A 173 -15.30 -14.91 -4.09
N ASP A 174 -15.14 -13.89 -4.91
CA ASP A 174 -14.28 -13.97 -6.10
C ASP A 174 -12.79 -13.91 -5.76
N LEU A 175 -12.41 -13.24 -4.67
CA LEU A 175 -11.05 -13.25 -4.12
C LEU A 175 -10.70 -14.62 -3.54
N SER A 176 -11.59 -15.23 -2.75
CA SER A 176 -11.32 -16.52 -2.11
C SER A 176 -11.11 -17.68 -3.10
N LYS A 177 -11.66 -17.57 -4.31
CA LYS A 177 -11.45 -18.51 -5.42
C LYS A 177 -10.08 -18.38 -6.10
N ARG A 178 -9.31 -17.32 -5.84
CA ARG A 178 -8.02 -17.11 -6.52
C ARG A 178 -6.98 -18.08 -5.97
N PRO A 179 -6.13 -18.70 -6.82
CA PRO A 179 -5.20 -19.74 -6.37
C PRO A 179 -4.27 -19.32 -5.22
N TYR A 180 -3.81 -18.07 -5.24
CA TYR A 180 -2.90 -17.55 -4.22
C TYR A 180 -3.54 -17.33 -2.83
N PHE A 181 -4.86 -17.18 -2.73
CA PHE A 181 -5.53 -17.11 -1.42
C PHE A 181 -5.48 -18.43 -0.67
N GLN A 182 -5.38 -19.56 -1.38
CA GLN A 182 -5.18 -20.86 -0.73
C GLN A 182 -3.75 -21.02 -0.19
N ALA A 183 -2.77 -20.34 -0.79
CA ALA A 183 -1.40 -20.32 -0.27
C ALA A 183 -1.23 -19.33 0.89
N GLN A 184 -1.96 -18.21 0.88
CA GLN A 184 -1.89 -17.17 1.90
C GLN A 184 -2.93 -17.37 3.01
N GLN A 185 -2.66 -18.33 3.91
CA GLN A 185 -3.60 -18.70 4.98
C GLN A 185 -3.97 -17.54 5.91
N ALA A 186 -3.05 -16.63 6.21
CA ALA A 186 -3.33 -15.46 7.03
C ALA A 186 -4.33 -14.51 6.33
N TRP A 187 -4.14 -14.24 5.04
CA TRP A 187 -5.05 -13.37 4.26
C TRP A 187 -6.43 -14.01 4.08
N LYS A 188 -6.48 -15.34 3.93
CA LYS A 188 -7.74 -16.09 3.88
C LYS A 188 -8.53 -15.95 5.19
N ARG A 189 -7.88 -16.08 6.35
CA ARG A 189 -8.53 -15.90 7.66
C ARG A 189 -9.10 -14.50 7.82
N GLU A 190 -8.35 -13.47 7.43
CA GLU A 190 -8.85 -12.09 7.47
C GLU A 190 -10.04 -11.88 6.52
N LEU A 191 -10.01 -12.46 5.31
CA LEU A 191 -11.14 -12.39 4.37
C LEU A 191 -12.40 -13.09 4.92
N GLU A 192 -12.23 -14.27 5.53
CA GLU A 192 -13.31 -15.00 6.18
C GLU A 192 -13.87 -14.23 7.38
N LEU A 193 -12.99 -13.61 8.18
CA LEU A 193 -13.39 -12.76 9.30
C LEU A 193 -14.17 -11.54 8.81
N LEU A 194 -13.72 -10.86 7.76
CA LEU A 194 -14.41 -9.73 7.13
C LEU A 194 -15.84 -10.10 6.72
N VAL A 195 -16.01 -11.25 6.07
CA VAL A 195 -17.33 -11.77 5.67
C VAL A 195 -18.17 -12.12 6.89
N ALA A 196 -17.58 -12.72 7.92
CA ALA A 196 -18.29 -13.12 9.13
C ALA A 196 -18.79 -11.92 9.97
N ILE A 197 -17.98 -10.87 10.11
CA ILE A 197 -18.37 -9.65 10.85
C ILE A 197 -19.36 -8.79 10.05
N GLY A 198 -19.37 -8.92 8.72
CA GLY A 198 -20.35 -8.23 7.87
C GLY A 198 -20.18 -6.72 7.76
N VAL A 199 -19.02 -6.17 8.14
CA VAL A 199 -18.71 -4.74 8.10
C VAL A 199 -17.33 -4.50 7.49
N LYS A 200 -17.13 -3.34 6.87
CA LYS A 200 -15.85 -2.83 6.38
C LYS A 200 -15.45 -1.52 7.08
N ALA A 201 -14.15 -1.25 7.07
CA ALA A 201 -13.56 -0.09 7.72
C ALA A 201 -12.69 0.69 6.72
N GLU A 202 -12.98 1.98 6.53
CA GLU A 202 -12.07 2.87 5.82
C GLU A 202 -10.92 3.29 6.74
N ILE A 203 -9.74 3.59 6.20
CA ILE A 203 -8.57 4.07 6.97
C ILE A 203 -8.93 5.24 7.90
N GLN A 204 -9.83 6.12 7.44
CA GLN A 204 -10.31 7.27 8.20
C GLN A 204 -10.97 6.89 9.53
N CYS A 205 -11.46 5.65 9.72
CA CYS A 205 -12.04 5.25 11.00
C CYS A 205 -11.03 5.35 12.15
N LEU A 206 -9.73 5.20 11.88
CA LEU A 206 -8.70 5.25 12.91
C LEU A 206 -8.52 6.65 13.52
N THR A 207 -8.93 7.71 12.81
CA THR A 207 -8.88 9.07 13.35
C THR A 207 -9.98 9.32 14.39
N SER A 208 -10.99 8.45 14.48
CA SER A 208 -12.00 8.53 15.54
C SER A 208 -11.46 8.16 16.91
N LEU A 209 -10.32 7.46 16.98
CA LEU A 209 -9.65 7.11 18.24
C LEU A 209 -8.80 8.27 18.76
N SER A 210 -8.04 8.90 17.87
CA SER A 210 -7.33 10.17 18.09
C SER A 210 -6.89 10.71 16.71
N PRO A 211 -6.83 12.05 16.50
CA PRO A 211 -6.40 12.63 15.23
C PRO A 211 -5.03 12.17 14.73
N THR A 212 -4.12 11.81 15.64
CA THR A 212 -2.75 11.32 15.35
C THR A 212 -2.59 9.82 15.59
N PHE A 213 -3.68 9.10 15.89
CA PHE A 213 -3.60 7.66 16.22
C PHE A 213 -2.90 6.85 15.13
N LEU A 214 -3.18 7.18 13.86
CA LEU A 214 -2.60 6.48 12.72
C LEU A 214 -1.07 6.59 12.69
N SER A 215 -0.55 7.80 12.85
CA SER A 215 0.87 8.15 12.68
C SER A 215 1.71 7.92 13.94
N GLU A 216 1.14 8.11 15.12
CA GLU A 216 1.86 7.99 16.39
C GLU A 216 1.71 6.62 17.05
N VAL A 217 0.64 5.87 16.75
CA VAL A 217 0.32 4.62 17.46
C VAL A 217 0.19 3.43 16.50
N TYR A 218 -0.73 3.49 15.55
CA TYR A 218 -1.09 2.31 14.74
C TYR A 218 0.06 1.82 13.87
N LEU A 219 0.57 2.66 12.96
CA LEU A 219 1.65 2.25 12.05
C LEU A 219 2.96 1.94 12.80
N PRO A 220 3.46 2.80 13.73
CA PRO A 220 4.69 2.48 14.47
C PRO A 220 4.62 1.16 15.22
N ASN A 221 3.51 0.87 15.91
CA ASN A 221 3.38 -0.38 16.65
C ASN A 221 3.28 -1.59 15.72
N LYS A 222 2.52 -1.50 14.63
CA LYS A 222 2.37 -2.61 13.66
C LYS A 222 3.70 -2.94 13.00
N ILE A 223 4.50 -1.93 12.65
CA ILE A 223 5.84 -2.13 12.07
C ILE A 223 6.79 -2.72 13.11
N ARG A 224 6.87 -2.13 14.30
CA ARG A 224 7.82 -2.52 15.35
C ARG A 224 7.58 -3.93 15.90
N PHE A 225 6.31 -4.32 16.05
CA PHE A 225 5.93 -5.56 16.71
C PHE A 225 5.44 -6.66 15.76
N GLY A 226 5.64 -6.48 14.43
CA GLY A 226 5.30 -7.52 13.45
C GLY A 226 3.80 -7.76 13.29
N GLY A 227 2.98 -6.70 13.40
CA GLY A 227 1.52 -6.78 13.31
C GLY A 227 0.98 -6.85 11.88
N TRP A 228 1.73 -7.41 10.93
CA TRP A 228 1.40 -7.48 9.51
C TRP A 228 1.43 -8.94 9.02
N ILE A 229 0.81 -9.22 7.87
CA ILE A 229 0.64 -10.59 7.34
C ILE A 229 0.91 -10.73 5.85
#